data_AF-Q6EX56-F1
#
_entry.id   AF-Q6EX56-F1
#
_cell.length_a   1.000
_cell.length_b   1.000
_cell.length_c   1.000
_cell.angle_alpha   90.00
_cell.angle_beta   90.00
_cell.angle_gamma   90.00
#
_symmetry.space_group_name_H-M   'P 1'
#
loop_
_entity.id
_entity.type
_entity.pdbx_description
1 polymer ?
#
loop_
_entity_poly.entity_id
_entity_poly.type
_entity_poly.pdbx_seq_one_letter_code
_entity_poly.pdbx_strand_id
1 'polypeptide(L)'
;MCSEVRWKLCWENELQVADHVELAEFFRKTYGPTGEFNAKPFEGSRSWAGARPELRAIAHDSYGVAAHMGVLRRFIKVGAVDLLVAELGLYGVRPELERLGIGHSIRVHQDAAPAT
;
A
#
# COMPACT_ATOMS: atom_id res chain seq x y z
N MET A 1 4.32 -7.51 22.02
CA MET A 1 3.29 -6.46 21.82
C MET A 1 3.09 -6.33 20.33
N CYS A 2 1.87 -6.56 19.84
CA CYS A 2 1.53 -6.15 18.48
C CYS A 2 1.68 -4.63 18.47
N SER A 3 2.55 -4.06 17.63
CA SER A 3 2.61 -2.60 17.49
C SER A 3 1.18 -2.10 17.20
N GLU A 4 0.76 -1.02 17.84
CA GLU A 4 -0.53 -0.38 17.54
C GLU A 4 -0.45 0.24 16.14
N VAL A 5 -0.56 -0.59 15.12
CA VAL A 5 -0.55 -0.17 13.73
C VAL A 5 -1.91 0.45 13.42
N ARG A 6 -1.91 1.68 12.92
CA ARG A 6 -3.11 2.36 12.44
C ARG A 6 -3.10 2.39 10.92
N TRP A 7 -4.16 1.87 10.32
CA TRP A 7 -4.40 1.94 8.89
C TRP A 7 -5.07 3.26 8.50
N LYS A 8 -4.66 3.81 7.36
CA LYS A 8 -5.32 4.92 6.66
C LYS A 8 -5.53 4.51 5.20
N LEU A 9 -6.73 4.76 4.69
CA LEU A 9 -6.96 4.84 3.24
C LEU A 9 -6.73 6.27 2.75
N CYS A 10 -6.05 6.42 1.62
CA CYS A 10 -5.68 7.71 1.05
C CYS A 10 -5.73 7.64 -0.47
N TRP A 11 -6.33 8.62 -1.13
CA TRP A 11 -6.21 8.74 -2.59
C TRP A 11 -4.79 9.15 -2.97
N GLU A 12 -4.32 8.68 -4.14
CA GLU A 12 -2.96 8.99 -4.62
C GLU A 12 -2.73 10.51 -4.72
N ASN A 13 -3.76 11.26 -5.16
CA ASN A 13 -3.69 12.70 -5.35
C ASN A 13 -3.78 13.52 -4.05
N GLU A 14 -4.02 12.88 -2.91
CA GLU A 14 -4.01 13.52 -1.60
C GLU A 14 -2.64 13.44 -0.92
N LEU A 15 -1.76 12.56 -1.41
CA LEU A 15 -0.40 12.43 -0.88
C LEU A 15 0.42 13.69 -1.15
N GLN A 16 1.16 14.09 -0.14
CA GLN A 16 2.12 15.17 -0.20
C GLN A 16 3.51 14.61 -0.56
N VAL A 17 4.42 15.52 -0.94
CA VAL A 17 5.81 15.15 -1.27
C VAL A 17 6.47 14.37 -0.13
N ALA A 18 6.20 14.76 1.12
CA ALA A 18 6.74 14.06 2.30
C ALA A 18 6.27 12.60 2.39
N ASP A 19 5.00 12.33 2.06
CA ASP A 19 4.45 10.97 2.07
C ASP A 19 5.15 10.10 0.99
N HIS A 20 5.40 10.67 -0.19
CA HIS A 20 6.13 9.98 -1.25
C HIS A 20 7.59 9.66 -0.86
N VAL A 21 8.26 10.56 -0.14
CA VAL A 21 9.61 10.34 0.39
C VAL A 21 9.61 9.17 1.37
N GLU A 22 8.70 9.17 2.35
CA GLU A 22 8.61 8.11 3.35
C GLU A 22 8.26 6.75 2.72
N LEU A 23 7.28 6.73 1.81
CA LEU A 23 6.90 5.50 1.10
C LEU A 23 8.04 4.96 0.24
N ALA A 24 8.79 5.83 -0.45
CA ALA A 24 9.94 5.40 -1.24
C ALA A 24 11.02 4.77 -0.34
N GLU A 25 11.32 5.38 0.82
CA GLU A 25 12.23 4.80 1.79
C GLU A 25 11.75 3.44 2.31
N PHE A 26 10.47 3.34 2.66
CA PHE A 26 9.82 2.09 3.06
C PHE A 26 9.98 1.00 1.99
N PHE A 27 9.69 1.28 0.72
CA PHE A 27 9.82 0.30 -0.36
C PHE A 27 11.26 -0.12 -0.62
N ARG A 28 12.23 0.81 -0.52
CA ARG A 28 13.66 0.44 -0.63
C ARG A 28 14.07 -0.53 0.46
N LYS A 29 13.66 -0.28 1.71
CA LYS A 29 13.98 -1.16 2.85
C LYS A 29 13.25 -2.51 2.76
N THR A 30 12.03 -2.52 2.24
CA THR A 30 11.21 -3.73 2.14
C THR A 30 11.63 -4.62 0.96
N TYR A 31 11.89 -4.03 -0.22
CA TYR A 31 12.22 -4.79 -1.42
C TYR A 31 13.72 -4.96 -1.66
N GLY A 32 14.57 -4.07 -1.15
CA GLY A 32 16.02 -4.16 -1.31
C GLY A 32 16.64 -5.50 -0.89
N PRO A 33 16.23 -6.11 0.24
CA PRO A 33 16.72 -7.43 0.64
C PRO A 33 16.43 -8.55 -0.37
N THR A 34 15.43 -8.38 -1.25
CA THR A 34 15.11 -9.35 -2.31
C THR A 34 15.92 -9.14 -3.60
N GLY A 35 16.74 -8.08 -3.66
CA GLY A 35 17.59 -7.74 -4.78
C GLY A 35 17.66 -6.23 -5.00
N GLU A 36 18.87 -5.70 -5.27
CA GLU A 36 19.09 -4.26 -5.50
C GLU A 36 18.22 -3.69 -6.63
N PHE A 37 18.00 -4.49 -7.67
CA PHE A 37 17.12 -4.11 -8.79
C PHE A 37 15.68 -3.81 -8.35
N ASN A 38 15.19 -4.45 -7.29
CA ASN A 38 13.84 -4.23 -6.78
C ASN A 38 13.71 -2.94 -5.97
N ALA A 39 14.81 -2.44 -5.40
CA ALA A 39 14.85 -1.15 -4.69
C ALA A 39 15.10 0.04 -5.63
N LYS A 40 15.79 -0.17 -6.74
CA LYS A 40 16.15 0.88 -7.71
C LYS A 40 14.97 1.72 -8.22
N PRO A 41 13.77 1.16 -8.43
CA PRO A 41 12.59 1.96 -8.76
C PRO A 41 12.27 3.05 -7.74
N PHE A 42 12.68 2.93 -6.49
CA PHE A 42 12.27 3.86 -5.42
C PHE A 42 13.32 4.93 -5.10
N GLU A 43 14.35 5.07 -5.94
CA GLU A 43 15.30 6.19 -5.87
C GLU A 43 14.62 7.52 -6.24
N GLY A 44 15.16 8.63 -5.73
CA GLY A 44 14.63 9.98 -6.02
C GLY A 44 13.21 10.22 -5.49
N SER A 45 12.84 9.56 -4.38
CA SER A 45 11.53 9.69 -3.72
C SER A 45 10.33 9.23 -4.57
N ARG A 46 10.58 8.37 -5.56
CA ARG A 46 9.52 7.76 -6.37
C ARG A 46 8.85 6.63 -5.58
N SER A 47 7.58 6.78 -5.21
CA SER A 47 6.84 5.77 -4.41
C SER A 47 5.99 4.80 -5.27
N TRP A 48 6.37 4.59 -6.52
CA TRP A 48 5.69 3.71 -7.48
C TRP A 48 6.68 2.94 -8.35
N ALA A 49 6.32 1.71 -8.72
CA ALA A 49 7.14 0.82 -9.55
C ALA A 49 6.24 -0.20 -10.24
N GLY A 50 6.07 -0.07 -11.56
CA GLY A 50 5.12 -0.89 -12.33
C GLY A 50 3.65 -0.54 -12.01
N ALA A 51 3.22 -0.79 -10.78
CA ALA A 51 1.93 -0.37 -10.25
C ALA A 51 1.91 1.15 -9.97
N ARG A 52 0.81 1.79 -10.35
CA ARG A 52 0.50 3.21 -10.12
C ARG A 52 -0.85 3.28 -9.40
N PRO A 53 -0.85 3.24 -8.06
CA PRO A 53 -2.09 3.17 -7.29
C PRO A 53 -2.99 4.38 -7.57
N GLU A 54 -4.29 4.15 -7.55
CA GLU A 54 -5.29 5.23 -7.41
C GLU A 54 -5.58 5.52 -5.94
N LEU A 55 -5.52 4.47 -5.12
CA LEU A 55 -5.83 4.48 -3.70
C LEU A 55 -4.76 3.67 -2.97
N ARG A 56 -4.38 4.09 -1.77
CA ARG A 56 -3.40 3.38 -0.94
C ARG A 56 -3.99 3.11 0.44
N ALA A 57 -3.77 1.88 0.92
CA ALA A 57 -3.88 1.54 2.31
C ALA A 57 -2.48 1.59 2.93
N ILE A 58 -2.27 2.49 3.89
CA ILE A 58 -0.98 2.74 4.52
C ILE A 58 -1.13 2.54 6.02
N ALA A 59 -0.33 1.63 6.57
CA ALA A 59 -0.29 1.33 7.99
C ALA A 59 0.90 2.06 8.61
N HIS A 60 0.69 2.76 9.72
CA HIS A 60 1.75 3.44 10.46
C HIS A 60 1.81 2.96 11.90
N ASP A 61 3.01 2.95 12.46
CA ASP A 61 3.26 2.89 13.90
C ASP A 61 4.23 4.01 14.32
N SER A 62 4.77 3.95 15.54
CA SER A 62 5.71 4.96 16.04
C SER A 62 7.02 5.06 15.26
N TYR A 63 7.30 4.12 14.36
CA TYR A 63 8.51 4.07 13.55
C TYR A 63 8.26 4.42 12.07
N GLY A 64 7.07 4.95 11.76
CA GLY A 64 6.67 5.36 10.40
C GLY A 64 5.83 4.28 9.70
N VAL A 65 5.92 4.22 8.38
CA VAL A 65 5.20 3.20 7.58
C VAL A 65 5.58 1.79 8.04
N ALA A 66 4.57 1.04 8.48
CA ALA A 66 4.63 -0.34 8.94
C ALA A 66 4.22 -1.34 7.85
N ALA A 67 3.25 -0.96 7.01
CA ALA A 67 2.81 -1.75 5.88
C ALA A 67 2.14 -0.87 4.81
N HIS A 68 2.10 -1.35 3.58
CA HIS A 68 1.48 -0.66 2.46
C HIS A 68 0.80 -1.64 1.50
N MET A 69 -0.30 -1.18 0.91
CA MET A 69 -0.95 -1.82 -0.23
C MET A 69 -1.51 -0.75 -1.18
N GLY A 70 -1.10 -0.79 -2.44
CA GLY A 70 -1.65 0.05 -3.50
C GLY A 70 -2.81 -0.64 -4.19
N VAL A 71 -3.83 0.13 -4.54
CA VAL A 71 -5.06 -0.35 -5.17
C VAL A 71 -5.28 0.39 -6.49
N LEU A 72 -5.57 -0.37 -7.53
CA LEU A 72 -5.94 0.15 -8.85
C LEU A 72 -7.24 -0.50 -9.31
N ARG A 73 -8.21 0.29 -9.79
CA ARG A 73 -9.42 -0.28 -10.39
C ARG A 73 -9.11 -0.89 -11.75
N ARG A 74 -9.63 -2.09 -11.99
CA ARG A 74 -9.56 -2.79 -13.28
C ARG A 74 -10.91 -3.37 -13.63
N PHE A 75 -11.12 -3.60 -14.92
CA PHE A 75 -12.20 -4.45 -15.41
C PHE A 75 -11.58 -5.71 -15.99
N ILE A 76 -12.05 -6.87 -15.51
CA ILE A 76 -11.69 -8.16 -16.09
C ILE A 76 -12.93 -8.80 -16.72
N LYS A 77 -12.74 -9.51 -17.82
CA LYS A 77 -13.84 -10.21 -18.50
C LYS A 77 -14.05 -11.58 -17.88
N VAL A 78 -15.26 -11.84 -17.38
CA VAL A 78 -15.70 -13.16 -16.89
C VAL A 78 -16.88 -13.59 -17.74
N GLY A 79 -16.64 -14.52 -18.67
CA GLY A 79 -17.61 -14.87 -19.71
C GLY A 79 -17.96 -13.66 -20.57
N ALA A 80 -19.21 -13.21 -20.54
CA ALA A 80 -19.70 -12.05 -21.28
C ALA A 80 -19.72 -10.75 -20.46
N VAL A 81 -19.38 -10.78 -19.17
CA VAL A 81 -19.50 -9.64 -18.25
C VAL A 81 -18.12 -9.03 -17.99
N ASP A 82 -18.04 -7.70 -18.04
CA ASP A 82 -16.88 -6.96 -17.54
C ASP A 82 -17.09 -6.65 -16.06
N LEU A 83 -16.28 -7.28 -15.20
CA LEU A 83 -16.37 -7.18 -13.75
C LEU A 83 -15.35 -6.17 -13.23
N LEU A 84 -15.83 -5.20 -12.44
CA LEU A 84 -14.97 -4.29 -11.68
C LEU A 84 -14.24 -5.06 -10.58
N VAL A 85 -12.92 -4.95 -10.55
CA VAL A 85 -12.06 -5.56 -9.54
C VAL A 85 -11.02 -4.54 -9.04
N ALA A 86 -10.49 -4.82 -7.84
CA ALA A 86 -9.36 -4.10 -7.27
C ALA A 86 -8.08 -4.92 -7.51
N GLU A 87 -7.18 -4.40 -8.35
CA GLU A 87 -5.81 -4.91 -8.48
C GLU A 87 -4.98 -4.39 -7.31
N LEU A 88 -4.32 -5.30 -6.60
CA LEU A 88 -3.44 -4.98 -5.47
C LEU A 88 -1.98 -5.03 -5.92
N GLY A 89 -1.23 -3.98 -5.62
CA GLY A 89 0.18 -3.85 -5.98
C GLY A 89 0.98 -3.10 -4.92
N LEU A 90 2.30 -3.07 -5.08
CA LEU A 90 3.22 -2.44 -4.11
C LEU A 90 2.94 -2.91 -2.67
N TYR A 91 2.66 -4.21 -2.50
CA TYR A 91 2.41 -4.77 -1.18
C TYR A 91 3.72 -4.93 -0.42
N GLY A 92 3.75 -4.49 0.83
CA GLY A 92 4.90 -4.67 1.70
C GLY A 92 4.53 -4.56 3.17
N VAL A 93 5.26 -5.29 4.01
CA VAL A 93 5.24 -5.16 5.46
C VAL A 93 6.68 -4.95 5.89
N ARG A 94 6.93 -4.05 6.84
CA ARG A 94 8.28 -3.80 7.36
C ARG A 94 8.84 -5.11 7.94
N PRO A 95 10.11 -5.50 7.66
CA PRO A 95 10.61 -6.86 7.92
C PRO A 95 10.42 -7.37 9.35
N GLU A 96 10.64 -6.52 10.36
CA GLU A 96 10.49 -6.87 11.78
C GLU A 96 9.03 -7.05 12.23
N LEU A 97 8.07 -6.63 11.39
CA LEU A 97 6.64 -6.84 11.60
C LEU A 97 6.07 -7.99 10.78
N GLU A 98 6.87 -8.61 9.91
CA GLU A 98 6.46 -9.82 9.20
C GLU A 98 6.13 -10.93 10.19
N ARG A 99 5.22 -11.83 9.79
CA ARG A 99 4.74 -12.96 10.62
C ARG A 99 4.02 -12.57 11.91
N LEU A 100 3.84 -11.28 12.21
CA LEU A 100 2.99 -10.79 13.30
C LEU A 100 1.52 -10.64 12.90
N GLY A 101 1.15 -11.07 11.69
CA GLY A 101 -0.22 -11.06 11.21
C GLY A 101 -0.77 -9.66 10.87
N ILE A 102 0.09 -8.67 10.59
CA ILE A 102 -0.31 -7.30 10.23
C ILE A 102 -1.32 -7.26 9.07
N GLY A 103 -1.22 -8.18 8.09
CA GLY A 103 -2.22 -8.29 7.03
C GLY A 103 -3.65 -8.58 7.53
N HIS A 104 -3.80 -9.26 8.68
CA HIS A 104 -5.10 -9.54 9.30
C HIS A 104 -5.63 -8.36 10.14
N SER A 105 -4.78 -7.37 10.44
CA SER A 105 -5.20 -6.17 11.16
C SER A 105 -5.82 -5.11 10.25
N ILE A 106 -5.79 -5.33 8.93
CA ILE A 106 -6.54 -4.54 7.95
C ILE A 106 -8.01 -4.68 8.30
N ARG A 107 -8.60 -3.62 8.84
CA ARG A 107 -10.03 -3.55 9.05
C ARG A 107 -10.66 -2.94 7.81
N VAL A 108 -11.77 -3.53 7.38
CA VAL A 108 -12.62 -2.95 6.34
C VAL A 108 -13.14 -1.61 6.88
N HIS A 109 -12.68 -0.50 6.30
CA HIS A 109 -13.35 0.78 6.45
C HIS A 109 -14.66 0.68 5.67
N GLN A 110 -15.79 0.58 6.38
CA GLN A 110 -17.09 0.86 5.80
C GLN A 110 -17.28 2.37 5.88
N ASP A 111 -17.18 3.07 4.76
CA ASP A 111 -17.84 4.36 4.67
C ASP A 111 -19.35 4.10 4.75
N ALA A 112 -20.03 4.83 5.64
CA ALA A 112 -21.48 4.81 5.68
C ALA A 112 -22.00 5.12 4.27
N ALA A 113 -22.86 4.24 3.73
CA ALA A 113 -23.52 4.50 2.45
C ALA A 113 -24.14 5.91 2.50
N PRO A 114 -24.01 6.73 1.44
CA PRO A 114 -24.70 8.00 1.39
C PRO A 114 -26.20 7.73 1.62
N ALA A 115 -26.78 8.40 2.61
CA ALA A 115 -28.21 8.33 2.85
C ALA A 115 -28.94 8.71 1.56
N THR A 116 -29.76 7.76 1.06
CA THR A 116 -30.67 7.94 -0.08
C THR A 116 -31.74 8.98 0.21
#